data_AF-Q0R4K4-F1
#
_entry.id   AF-Q0R4K4-F1
#
_cell.length_a   1.000
_cell.length_b   1.000
_cell.length_c   1.000
_cell.angle_alpha   90.00
_cell.angle_beta   90.00
_cell.angle_gamma   90.00
#
_symmetry.space_group_name_H-M   'P 1'
#
loop_
_entity.id
_entity.type
_entity.pdbx_description
1 polymer ?
#
loop_
_entity_poly.entity_id
_entity_poly.type
_entity_poly.pdbx_seq_one_letter_code
_entity_poly.pdbx_strand_id
1 'polypeptide(L)'
;IEQATMSFGYGLQLSLLQLARAYTVLTHDGELLPVSFEKQAVAPKGKRVIKASTAKKVRELMVSVTEAGGTGTAGAVDGFDVGAKTGTARKLVNGRYVDNKHVATFIGFAPAKNPRVIVAVTIDEPTANGYYGGVVTGPPFKKIMGGSLNILGVSPTKPLTAAAVKTRLN
;
A
#
# COMPACT_ATOMS: atom_id res chain seq x y z
N ILE A 1 4.28 -16.57 22.70
CA ILE A 1 5.18 -16.42 21.53
C ILE A 1 4.37 -16.16 20.25
N GLU A 2 3.32 -16.94 19.97
CA GLU A 2 2.48 -16.81 18.76
C GLU A 2 1.81 -15.43 18.58
N GLN A 3 1.34 -14.80 19.65
CA GLN A 3 0.75 -13.45 19.60
C GLN A 3 1.72 -12.39 19.07
N ALA A 4 3.00 -12.49 19.45
CA ALA A 4 4.02 -11.58 18.97
C ALA A 4 4.28 -11.82 17.47
N THR A 5 4.41 -13.07 17.02
CA THR A 5 4.65 -13.38 15.60
C THR A 5 3.55 -12.91 14.67
N MET A 6 2.30 -13.03 15.13
CA MET A 6 1.14 -12.52 14.38
C MET A 6 1.20 -11.00 14.19
N SER A 7 1.68 -10.25 15.18
CA SER A 7 1.74 -8.77 15.10
C SER A 7 2.60 -8.25 13.94
N PHE A 8 3.62 -8.99 13.53
CA PHE A 8 4.49 -8.65 12.40
C PHE A 8 4.23 -9.51 11.15
N GLY A 9 3.06 -10.14 11.08
CA GLY A 9 2.52 -10.77 9.88
C GLY A 9 2.92 -12.23 9.66
N TYR A 10 3.44 -12.92 10.68
CA TYR A 10 3.79 -14.34 10.63
C TYR A 10 2.81 -15.18 11.45
N GLY A 11 2.45 -16.36 10.95
CA GLY A 11 1.52 -17.29 11.64
C GLY A 11 0.04 -17.07 11.32
N LEU A 12 -0.29 -16.11 10.45
CA LEU A 12 -1.62 -15.95 9.85
C LEU A 12 -1.48 -15.73 8.34
N GLN A 13 -2.49 -16.15 7.58
CA GLN A 13 -2.48 -16.05 6.11
C GLN A 13 -3.78 -15.44 5.61
N LEU A 14 -3.68 -14.68 4.52
CA LEU A 14 -4.80 -14.10 3.81
C LEU A 14 -4.42 -13.88 2.34
N SER A 15 -5.41 -13.88 1.46
CA SER A 15 -5.24 -13.48 0.07
C SER A 15 -4.93 -12.00 -0.07
N LEU A 16 -4.32 -11.61 -1.19
CA LEU A 16 -4.04 -10.20 -1.50
C LEU A 16 -5.32 -9.35 -1.54
N LEU A 17 -6.43 -9.94 -2.00
CA LEU A 17 -7.75 -9.28 -2.00
C LEU A 17 -8.27 -9.02 -0.59
N GLN A 18 -8.12 -9.99 0.32
CA GLN A 18 -8.50 -9.80 1.73
C GLN A 18 -7.63 -8.73 2.39
N LEU A 19 -6.34 -8.64 2.03
CA LEU A 19 -5.44 -7.61 2.54
C LEU A 19 -5.85 -6.22 2.02
N ALA A 20 -6.12 -6.08 0.72
CA ALA A 20 -6.62 -4.85 0.14
C ALA A 20 -7.96 -4.42 0.77
N ARG A 21 -8.86 -5.37 1.00
CA ARG A 21 -10.11 -5.12 1.73
C ARG A 21 -9.85 -4.63 3.15
N ALA A 22 -8.91 -5.22 3.89
CA ALA A 22 -8.60 -4.79 5.26
C ALA A 22 -8.15 -3.32 5.31
N TYR A 23 -7.44 -2.84 4.28
CA TYR A 23 -7.03 -1.44 4.16
C TYR A 23 -8.21 -0.46 4.03
N THR A 24 -9.41 -0.93 3.68
CA THR A 24 -10.62 -0.08 3.70
C THR A 24 -10.94 0.45 5.09
N VAL A 25 -10.59 -0.27 6.16
CA VAL A 25 -10.70 0.22 7.54
C VAL A 25 -9.93 1.52 7.72
N LEU A 26 -8.75 1.62 7.09
CA LEU A 26 -7.92 2.81 7.19
C LEU A 26 -8.41 3.91 6.25
N THR A 27 -8.81 3.57 5.02
CA THR A 27 -9.17 4.56 4.00
C THR A 27 -10.60 5.07 4.08
N HIS A 28 -11.50 4.32 4.71
CA HIS A 28 -12.91 4.65 4.89
C HIS A 28 -13.24 4.93 6.37
N ASP A 29 -12.40 5.77 6.98
CA ASP A 29 -12.61 6.34 8.32
C ASP A 29 -13.03 5.35 9.42
N GLY A 30 -12.39 4.18 9.41
CA GLY A 30 -12.55 3.15 10.43
C GLY A 30 -13.55 2.06 10.09
N GLU A 31 -14.15 2.09 8.90
CA GLU A 31 -15.14 1.10 8.47
C GLU A 31 -14.57 0.10 7.46
N LEU A 32 -14.75 -1.19 7.75
CA LEU A 32 -14.44 -2.27 6.83
C LEU A 32 -15.56 -2.39 5.80
N LEU A 33 -15.23 -2.14 4.54
CA LEU A 33 -16.18 -2.28 3.43
C LEU A 33 -16.21 -3.72 2.89
N PRO A 34 -17.37 -4.21 2.40
CA PRO A 34 -17.39 -5.36 1.50
C PRO A 34 -16.79 -4.97 0.14
N VAL A 35 -16.19 -5.94 -0.54
CA VAL A 35 -15.67 -5.76 -1.91
C VAL A 35 -16.80 -6.05 -2.90
N SER A 36 -16.92 -5.23 -3.94
CA SER A 36 -17.83 -5.44 -5.06
C SER A 36 -17.05 -5.61 -6.36
N PHE A 37 -17.45 -6.58 -7.19
CA PHE A 37 -16.98 -6.73 -8.58
C PHE A 37 -17.94 -6.08 -9.59
N GLU A 38 -19.09 -5.62 -9.11
CA GLU A 38 -20.08 -4.89 -9.89
C GLU A 38 -20.00 -3.40 -9.59
N LYS A 39 -20.34 -2.57 -10.58
CA LYS A 39 -20.42 -1.11 -10.40
C LYS A 39 -21.49 -0.78 -9.37
N GLN A 40 -21.10 -0.10 -8.31
CA GLN A 40 -22.01 0.35 -7.26
C GLN A 40 -22.39 1.83 -7.48
N ALA A 41 -23.66 2.16 -7.26
CA ALA A 41 -24.12 3.55 -7.31
C ALA A 41 -23.65 4.36 -6.08
N VAL A 42 -23.63 3.70 -4.91
CA VAL A 42 -23.18 4.24 -3.64
C VAL A 42 -22.34 3.21 -2.89
N ALA A 43 -21.48 3.67 -1.98
CA ALA A 43 -20.72 2.74 -1.16
C ALA A 43 -21.68 1.90 -0.29
N PRO A 44 -21.51 0.57 -0.23
CA PRO A 44 -22.30 -0.27 0.66
C PRO A 44 -21.97 0.06 2.12
N LYS A 45 -22.93 -0.22 3.02
CA LYS A 45 -22.73 -0.02 4.46
C LYS A 45 -21.57 -0.88 4.97
N GLY A 46 -20.56 -0.23 5.55
CA GLY A 46 -19.42 -0.88 6.18
C GLY A 46 -19.71 -1.38 7.60
N LYS A 47 -18.74 -2.11 8.16
CA LYS A 47 -18.69 -2.44 9.59
C LYS A 47 -17.61 -1.60 10.25
N ARG A 48 -17.98 -0.78 11.24
CA ARG A 48 -16.99 -0.02 12.02
C ARG A 48 -16.09 -0.95 12.82
N VAL A 49 -14.78 -0.80 12.63
CA VAL A 49 -13.72 -1.55 13.33
C VAL A 49 -12.96 -0.63 14.28
N ILE A 50 -12.68 0.60 13.87
CA ILE A 50 -11.99 1.60 14.69
C ILE A 50 -12.68 2.98 14.61
N LYS A 51 -12.29 3.92 15.47
CA LYS A 51 -12.78 5.30 15.40
C LYS A 51 -12.23 6.00 14.16
N ALA A 52 -13.02 6.87 13.54
CA ALA A 52 -12.59 7.70 12.41
C ALA A 52 -11.33 8.52 12.72
N SER A 53 -11.25 9.09 13.92
CA SER A 53 -10.06 9.83 14.39
C SER A 53 -8.82 8.95 14.49
N THR A 54 -8.97 7.67 14.88
CA THR A 54 -7.87 6.70 14.89
C THR A 54 -7.42 6.37 13.47
N ALA A 55 -8.36 6.06 12.56
CA ALA A 55 -8.03 5.78 11.17
C ALA A 55 -7.25 6.93 10.53
N LYS A 56 -7.71 8.17 10.71
CA LYS A 56 -7.04 9.37 10.23
C LYS A 56 -5.60 9.50 10.75
N LYS A 57 -5.38 9.37 12.06
CA LYS A 57 -4.04 9.41 12.66
C LYS A 57 -3.13 8.31 12.11
N VAL A 58 -3.65 7.10 11.91
CA VAL A 58 -2.89 6.00 11.32
C VAL A 58 -2.50 6.32 9.88
N ARG A 59 -3.42 6.89 9.07
CA ARG A 59 -3.09 7.31 7.70
C ARG A 59 -1.96 8.34 7.67
N GLU A 60 -1.98 9.32 8.58
CA GLU A 60 -0.92 10.33 8.73
C GLU A 60 0.43 9.67 9.07
N LEU A 61 0.45 8.76 10.05
CA LEU A 61 1.67 8.03 10.43
C LEU A 61 2.22 7.18 9.28
N MET A 62 1.36 6.59 8.45
CA MET A 62 1.76 5.76 7.32
C MET A 62 2.46 6.54 6.19
N VAL A 63 2.30 7.87 6.13
CA VAL A 63 3.00 8.70 5.12
C VAL A 63 4.52 8.59 5.29
N SER A 64 5.00 8.60 6.53
CA SER A 64 6.42 8.50 6.86
C SER A 64 7.12 7.26 6.29
N VAL A 65 6.36 6.21 5.94
CA VAL A 65 6.91 4.99 5.32
C VAL A 65 7.46 5.27 3.92
N THR A 66 6.85 6.20 3.17
CA THR A 66 7.26 6.54 1.80
C THR A 66 8.12 7.79 1.71
N GLU A 67 8.23 8.56 2.80
CA GLU A 67 9.11 9.72 2.91
C GLU A 67 10.58 9.31 3.17
N ALA A 68 11.50 10.28 3.05
CA ALA A 68 12.90 10.07 3.34
C ALA A 68 13.10 9.50 4.77
N GLY A 69 13.88 8.44 4.89
CA GLY A 69 14.05 7.68 6.14
C GLY A 69 13.03 6.55 6.35
N GLY A 70 11.99 6.48 5.52
CA GLY A 70 11.01 5.40 5.51
C GLY A 70 11.51 4.10 4.85
N THR A 71 10.80 3.00 5.10
CA THR A 71 11.14 1.66 4.57
C THR A 71 10.57 1.38 3.18
N GLY A 72 9.67 2.23 2.68
CA GLY A 72 8.94 2.07 1.42
C GLY A 72 9.11 3.25 0.46
N THR A 73 10.24 3.97 0.52
CA THR A 73 10.53 5.16 -0.29
C THR A 73 10.37 4.94 -1.79
N ALA A 74 10.64 3.72 -2.29
CA ALA A 74 10.44 3.36 -3.69
C ALA A 74 8.97 3.48 -4.17
N GLY A 75 8.00 3.47 -3.24
CA GLY A 75 6.58 3.67 -3.54
C GLY A 75 6.12 5.13 -3.53
N ALA A 76 7.00 6.10 -3.30
CA ALA A 76 6.64 7.52 -3.30
C ALA A 76 6.15 7.98 -4.69
N VAL A 77 4.99 8.63 -4.73
CA VAL A 77 4.37 9.17 -5.95
C VAL A 77 4.50 10.70 -5.94
N ASP A 78 5.05 11.27 -7.01
CA ASP A 78 5.25 12.72 -7.11
C ASP A 78 3.91 13.47 -7.00
N GLY A 79 3.89 14.57 -6.26
CA GLY A 79 2.68 15.35 -6.04
C GLY A 79 1.68 14.78 -5.02
N PHE A 80 1.95 13.62 -4.40
CA PHE A 80 1.03 12.99 -3.45
C PHE A 80 1.71 12.51 -2.17
N ASP A 81 0.97 12.58 -1.06
CA ASP A 81 1.32 11.86 0.16
C ASP A 81 0.74 10.46 0.09
N VAL A 82 1.60 9.45 0.30
CA VAL A 82 1.26 8.04 0.12
C VAL A 82 1.44 7.31 1.43
N GLY A 83 0.34 6.79 1.97
CA GLY A 83 0.40 5.87 3.11
C GLY A 83 0.63 4.44 2.62
N ALA A 84 1.69 3.78 3.09
CA ALA A 84 2.03 2.44 2.59
C ALA A 84 2.68 1.53 3.62
N LYS A 85 2.81 0.25 3.24
CA LYS A 85 3.65 -0.73 3.91
C LYS A 85 4.27 -1.71 2.92
N THR A 86 5.47 -2.17 3.25
CA THR A 86 6.18 -3.23 2.53
C THR A 86 6.22 -4.49 3.37
N GLY A 87 6.08 -5.65 2.74
CA GLY A 87 6.22 -6.97 3.35
C GLY A 87 7.16 -7.84 2.53
N THR A 88 7.97 -8.65 3.21
CA THR A 88 8.76 -9.72 2.60
C THR A 88 8.63 -10.95 3.50
N ALA A 89 8.08 -12.03 2.97
CA ALA A 89 7.87 -13.28 3.69
C ALA A 89 8.64 -14.41 3.03
N ARG A 90 9.17 -15.35 3.81
CA ARG A 90 9.65 -16.63 3.26
C ARG A 90 8.45 -17.44 2.76
N LYS A 91 8.57 -18.03 1.57
CA LYS A 91 7.48 -18.77 0.95
C LYS A 91 7.21 -20.05 1.71
N LEU A 92 5.93 -20.32 1.96
CA LEU A 92 5.47 -21.60 2.48
C LEU A 92 5.11 -22.52 1.32
N VAL A 93 5.71 -23.70 1.28
CA VAL A 93 5.32 -24.79 0.37
C VAL A 93 4.97 -26.00 1.24
N ASN A 94 3.75 -26.51 1.11
CA ASN A 94 3.23 -27.61 1.93
C ASN A 94 3.43 -27.39 3.45
N GLY A 95 3.19 -26.16 3.91
CA GLY A 95 3.29 -25.79 5.33
C GLY A 95 4.71 -25.57 5.87
N ARG A 96 5.75 -25.67 5.04
CA ARG A 96 7.15 -25.46 5.44
C ARG A 96 7.76 -24.29 4.70
N TYR A 97 8.61 -23.52 5.38
CA TYR A 97 9.38 -22.47 4.73
C TYR A 97 10.40 -23.09 3.77
N VAL A 98 10.48 -22.55 2.56
CA VAL A 98 11.49 -22.95 1.59
C VAL A 98 12.60 -21.89 1.55
N ASP A 99 13.84 -22.35 1.66
CA ASP A 99 15.00 -21.47 1.57
C ASP A 99 15.08 -20.83 0.19
N ASN A 100 15.57 -19.58 0.15
CA ASN A 100 15.72 -18.78 -1.06
C ASN A 100 14.42 -18.46 -1.84
N LYS A 101 13.25 -18.83 -1.33
CA LYS A 101 11.95 -18.45 -1.91
C LYS A 101 11.25 -17.40 -1.05
N HIS A 102 10.92 -16.28 -1.68
CA HIS A 102 10.31 -15.15 -0.99
C HIS A 102 9.05 -14.68 -1.71
N VAL A 103 8.13 -14.12 -0.94
CA VAL A 103 6.97 -13.39 -1.44
C VAL A 103 7.13 -11.95 -1.01
N ALA A 104 7.18 -11.05 -1.99
CA ALA A 104 7.39 -9.63 -1.79
C ALA A 104 6.09 -8.87 -2.04
N THR A 105 5.67 -8.02 -1.10
CA THR A 105 4.39 -7.31 -1.18
C THR A 105 4.58 -5.83 -0.88
N PHE A 106 3.88 -4.97 -1.64
CA PHE A 106 3.75 -3.54 -1.40
C PHE A 106 2.27 -3.19 -1.45
N ILE A 107 1.75 -2.55 -0.42
CA ILE A 107 0.36 -2.09 -0.38
C ILE A 107 0.30 -0.66 0.17
N GLY A 108 -0.59 0.16 -0.39
CA GLY A 108 -0.76 1.53 0.05
C GLY A 108 -1.95 2.21 -0.60
N PHE A 109 -2.16 3.46 -0.21
CA PHE A 109 -3.26 4.30 -0.66
C PHE A 109 -2.82 5.75 -0.84
N ALA A 110 -3.50 6.46 -1.73
CA ALA A 110 -3.28 7.88 -1.95
C ALA A 110 -4.56 8.57 -2.48
N PRO A 111 -4.68 9.90 -2.30
CA PRO A 111 -3.90 10.74 -1.37
C PRO A 111 -4.11 10.32 0.10
N ALA A 112 -3.08 10.35 0.95
CA ALA A 112 -3.16 9.79 2.31
C ALA A 112 -4.24 10.44 3.19
N LYS A 113 -4.44 11.75 3.07
CA LYS A 113 -5.45 12.51 3.83
C LYS A 113 -6.88 12.14 3.42
N ASN A 114 -7.13 12.09 2.10
CA ASN A 114 -8.43 11.82 1.47
C ASN A 114 -8.26 10.69 0.42
N PRO A 115 -8.18 9.41 0.85
CA PRO A 115 -7.82 8.32 -0.05
C PRO A 115 -8.82 8.10 -1.19
N ARG A 116 -8.31 7.83 -2.39
CA ARG A 116 -9.12 7.57 -3.58
C ARG A 116 -8.94 6.17 -4.12
N VAL A 117 -7.75 5.61 -3.96
CA VAL A 117 -7.38 4.28 -4.45
C VAL A 117 -6.52 3.54 -3.44
N ILE A 118 -6.71 2.23 -3.37
CA ILE A 118 -5.80 1.27 -2.72
C ILE A 118 -5.12 0.49 -3.84
N VAL A 119 -3.80 0.40 -3.80
CA VAL A 119 -3.01 -0.43 -4.72
C VAL A 119 -2.26 -1.45 -3.89
N ALA A 120 -2.37 -2.72 -4.25
CA ALA A 120 -1.68 -3.83 -3.62
C ALA A 120 -0.98 -4.66 -4.70
N VAL A 121 0.32 -4.88 -4.55
CA VAL A 121 1.16 -5.60 -5.51
C VAL A 121 1.92 -6.69 -4.76
N THR A 122 1.90 -7.89 -5.30
CA THR A 122 2.73 -9.01 -4.83
C THR A 122 3.53 -9.57 -6.00
N ILE A 123 4.82 -9.86 -5.75
CA ILE A 123 5.68 -10.62 -6.64
C ILE A 123 6.08 -11.89 -5.89
N ASP A 124 5.79 -13.03 -6.50
CA ASP A 124 6.08 -14.36 -5.98
C ASP A 124 7.41 -14.86 -6.57
N GLU A 125 8.31 -15.32 -5.70
CA GLU A 125 9.65 -15.82 -6.04
C GLU A 125 10.48 -14.86 -6.92
N PRO A 126 10.77 -13.62 -6.50
CA PRO A 126 11.69 -12.76 -7.25
C PRO A 126 13.10 -13.37 -7.24
N THR A 127 13.68 -13.59 -8.43
CA THR A 127 14.98 -14.27 -8.61
C THR A 127 16.14 -13.36 -9.00
N ALA A 128 15.87 -12.13 -9.43
CA ALA A 128 16.90 -11.18 -9.89
C ALA A 128 16.64 -9.78 -9.34
N ASN A 129 17.72 -9.00 -9.14
CA ASN A 129 17.68 -7.61 -8.68
C ASN A 129 17.08 -7.40 -7.28
N GLY A 130 17.28 -8.37 -6.39
CA GLY A 130 16.82 -8.34 -4.98
C GLY A 130 15.49 -9.04 -4.75
N TYR A 131 15.07 -9.13 -3.48
CA TYR A 131 13.85 -9.83 -3.08
C TYR A 131 12.98 -9.06 -2.07
N TYR A 132 13.47 -7.91 -1.57
CA TYR A 132 12.72 -7.08 -0.63
C TYR A 132 11.54 -6.39 -1.31
N GLY A 133 10.36 -6.40 -0.66
CA GLY A 133 9.15 -5.73 -1.15
C GLY A 133 9.35 -4.26 -1.54
N GLY A 134 10.10 -3.49 -0.74
CA GLY A 134 10.44 -2.11 -1.10
C GLY A 134 11.16 -1.99 -2.46
N VAL A 135 12.00 -2.97 -2.81
CA VAL A 135 12.80 -2.94 -4.05
C VAL A 135 12.02 -3.48 -5.24
N VAL A 136 11.40 -4.66 -5.11
CA VAL A 136 10.81 -5.35 -6.26
C VAL A 136 9.36 -4.94 -6.52
N THR A 137 8.56 -4.68 -5.48
CA THR A 137 7.15 -4.29 -5.62
C THR A 137 6.91 -2.78 -5.51
N GLY A 138 7.87 -2.01 -5.01
CA GLY A 138 7.78 -0.54 -4.96
C GLY A 138 7.62 0.14 -6.34
N PRO A 139 8.48 -0.13 -7.33
CA PRO A 139 8.37 0.47 -8.67
C PRO A 139 7.04 0.19 -9.40
N PRO A 140 6.50 -1.05 -9.48
CA PRO A 140 5.19 -1.26 -10.09
C PRO A 140 4.07 -0.58 -9.27
N PHE A 141 4.12 -0.62 -7.94
CA PHE A 141 3.17 0.10 -7.08
C PHE A 141 3.14 1.60 -7.42
N LYS A 142 4.31 2.25 -7.48
CA LYS A 142 4.44 3.69 -7.79
C LYS A 142 3.81 4.04 -9.13
N LYS A 143 4.12 3.26 -10.18
CA LYS A 143 3.59 3.49 -11.54
C LYS A 143 2.08 3.31 -11.60
N ILE A 144 1.56 2.23 -11.01
CA ILE A 144 0.12 1.93 -11.00
C ILE A 144 -0.64 3.00 -10.20
N MET A 145 -0.13 3.37 -9.02
CA MET A 145 -0.75 4.41 -8.18
C MET A 145 -0.81 5.77 -8.89
N GLY A 146 0.33 6.25 -9.40
CA GLY A 146 0.39 7.53 -10.13
C GLY A 146 -0.49 7.53 -11.37
N GLY A 147 -0.45 6.47 -12.18
CA GLY A 147 -1.30 6.32 -13.35
C GLY A 147 -2.79 6.29 -13.00
N SER A 148 -3.17 5.57 -11.94
CA SER A 148 -4.56 5.48 -11.48
C SER A 148 -5.10 6.81 -11.00
N LEU A 149 -4.32 7.56 -10.21
CA LEU A 149 -4.70 8.91 -9.75
C LEU A 149 -4.89 9.86 -10.92
N ASN A 150 -4.03 9.79 -11.93
CA ASN A 150 -4.15 10.58 -13.15
C ASN A 150 -5.41 10.21 -13.95
N ILE A 151 -5.66 8.91 -14.17
CA ILE A 151 -6.87 8.43 -14.89
C ILE A 151 -8.15 8.86 -14.16
N LEU A 152 -8.15 8.84 -12.83
CA LEU A 152 -9.28 9.25 -12.01
C LEU A 152 -9.41 10.78 -11.85
N GLY A 153 -8.54 11.56 -12.49
CA GLY A 153 -8.57 13.03 -12.42
C GLY A 153 -8.31 13.59 -11.02
N VAL A 154 -7.53 12.88 -10.20
CA VAL A 154 -7.18 13.35 -8.85
C VAL A 154 -6.02 14.34 -8.96
N SER A 155 -6.24 15.59 -8.55
CA SER A 155 -5.20 16.62 -8.57
C SER A 155 -4.11 16.36 -7.51
N PRO A 156 -2.83 16.65 -7.81
CA PRO A 156 -1.75 16.66 -6.83
C PRO A 156 -2.08 17.50 -5.59
N THR A 157 -1.68 17.02 -4.41
CA THR A 157 -1.87 17.72 -3.13
C THR A 157 -0.63 18.47 -2.65
N LYS A 158 0.51 18.26 -3.32
CA LYS A 158 1.76 19.00 -3.13
C LYS A 158 2.42 19.31 -4.50
N PRO A 159 3.34 20.29 -4.56
CA PRO A 159 4.04 20.62 -5.80
C PRO A 159 4.75 19.42 -6.40
N LEU A 160 4.72 19.31 -7.73
CA LEU A 160 5.47 18.30 -8.48
C LEU A 160 6.96 18.65 -8.46
N THR A 161 7.79 17.69 -8.06
CA THR A 161 9.24 17.85 -8.03
C THR A 161 9.87 17.61 -9.40
N ALA A 162 9.30 16.73 -10.22
CA ALA A 162 9.84 16.37 -11.54
C ALA A 162 9.74 17.51 -12.57
N ALA A 163 8.78 18.44 -12.41
CA ALA A 163 8.62 19.60 -13.29
C ALA A 163 9.60 20.74 -12.99
N ALA A 164 10.03 20.90 -11.72
CA ALA A 164 10.89 22.00 -11.29
C ALA A 164 12.34 21.91 -11.80
N VAL A 165 12.79 20.72 -12.22
CA VAL A 165 14.16 20.50 -12.73
C VAL A 165 14.31 20.99 -14.17
N LYS A 166 13.24 21.03 -14.97
CA LYS A 166 13.30 21.46 -16.38
C LYS A 166 13.40 22.98 -16.59
N THR A 167 13.14 23.79 -15.57
CA THR A 167 13.12 25.27 -15.71
C THR A 167 14.43 25.95 -15.31
N ARG A 168 15.48 25.21 -14.90
CA ARG A 168 16.78 25.78 -14.48
C ARG A 168 17.92 25.59 -15.50
N LEU A 169 17.60 25.21 -16.73
CA LEU A 169 18.54 25.18 -17.85
C LEU A 169 17.94 26.06 -18.95
N ASN A 170 18.17 27.37 -18.86
CA ASN A 170 18.15 28.36 -19.94
C ASN A 170 18.78 29.65 -19.41
#